data_AF-A0A645CV67-F1
#
_entry.id   AF-A0A645CV67-F1
#
_cell.length_a   1.000
_cell.length_b   1.000
_cell.length_c   1.000
_cell.angle_alpha   90.00
_cell.angle_beta   90.00
_cell.angle_gamma   90.00
#
_symmetry.space_group_name_H-M   'P 1'
#
loop_
_entity.id
_entity.type
_entity.pdbx_description
1 polymer ?
#
loop_
_entity_poly.entity_id
_entity_poly.type
_entity_poly.pdbx_seq_one_letter_code
_entity_poly.pdbx_strand_id
1 'polypeptide(L)'
;MERLLVEIEQPLARVLASMETLGFALDADGLRAFGVDLDVDIAELVQRIYYLAGGAFNINSPKQLGEVLFERLGLPAKRKTKSGYSTDADTLDSLRNKHPIVEDVLSYRKLAKLKSTYVEGLLAQLDADGRVRSIFKQTETRTGRISSTEPNLQNIPVRSERGSRLRRFFVAGQGCLLVDADYSQIELRVLAHIANDAAMIDAFKHDEDIHTKTAAQVFDMPEAFVTPQMRSSAKAVNFGIVYGIGAFSLSQDIGVSVAEADRYIKSYLNTYKGVRDYMQETIAFGREHGYVKTLFGRRRPLPELAATNRITKAFGERVAMNTPIQGTAADIIKLAMVKVFMRLKKENLRARLILQVHDELIVEAPAEEAEYAAAILTEEMQNAVSLKVAMVAKASIGENWLEAK
;
A
#
# COMPACT_ATOMS: atom_id res chain seq x y z
N MET A 1 12.05 21.32 11.89
CA MET A 1 10.90 21.83 11.12
C MET A 1 11.35 22.69 9.95
N GLU A 2 12.22 23.68 10.17
CA GLU A 2 12.76 24.51 9.06
C GLU A 2 13.48 23.68 7.98
N ARG A 3 14.43 22.83 8.38
CA ARG A 3 15.10 21.90 7.43
C ARG A 3 14.13 21.00 6.66
N LEU A 4 13.14 20.42 7.33
CA LEU A 4 12.10 19.60 6.67
C LEU A 4 11.34 20.41 5.60
N LEU A 5 10.98 21.66 5.90
CA LEU A 5 10.27 22.52 4.97
C LEU A 5 11.14 22.89 3.76
N VAL A 6 12.39 23.32 4.00
CA VAL A 6 13.28 23.88 2.98
C VAL A 6 14.00 22.79 2.16
N GLU A 7 14.41 21.69 2.79
CA GLU A 7 15.19 20.63 2.14
C GLU A 7 14.30 19.54 1.52
N ILE A 8 13.07 19.34 2.02
CA ILE A 8 12.17 18.28 1.54
C ILE A 8 10.91 18.86 0.91
N GLU A 9 10.08 19.58 1.67
CA GLU A 9 8.72 19.88 1.24
C GLU A 9 8.64 20.93 0.11
N GLN A 10 9.41 22.01 0.19
CA GLN A 10 9.42 23.05 -0.84
C GLN A 10 10.04 22.57 -2.16
N PRO A 11 11.18 21.85 -2.19
CA PRO A 11 11.70 21.26 -3.42
C PRO A 11 10.73 20.24 -4.01
N LEU A 12 10.11 19.41 -3.17
CA LEU A 12 9.13 18.41 -3.61
C LEU A 12 7.93 19.06 -4.30
N ALA A 13 7.44 20.20 -3.83
CA ALA A 13 6.32 20.89 -4.47
C ALA A 13 6.60 21.20 -5.96
N ARG A 14 7.85 21.50 -6.33
CA ARG A 14 8.26 21.71 -7.72
C ARG A 14 8.27 20.41 -8.53
N VAL A 15 8.66 19.31 -7.89
CA VAL A 15 8.64 17.97 -8.49
C VAL A 15 7.19 17.56 -8.78
N LEU A 16 6.30 17.71 -7.79
CA LEU A 16 4.88 17.40 -7.93
C LEU A 16 4.24 18.22 -9.03
N ALA A 17 4.42 19.55 -9.04
CA ALA A 17 3.89 20.41 -10.10
C ALA A 17 4.35 19.98 -11.51
N SER A 18 5.59 19.51 -11.64
CA SER A 18 6.09 18.96 -12.90
C SER A 18 5.37 17.66 -13.28
N MET A 19 5.17 16.74 -12.34
CA MET A 19 4.48 15.48 -12.56
C MET A 19 3.01 15.70 -12.95
N GLU A 20 2.31 16.61 -12.26
CA GLU A 20 0.91 16.98 -12.56
C GLU A 20 0.76 17.57 -13.96
N THR A 21 1.73 18.39 -14.40
CA THR A 21 1.70 18.99 -15.74
C THR A 21 1.93 17.95 -16.85
N LEU A 22 2.83 16.98 -16.59
CA LEU A 22 3.16 15.93 -17.54
C LEU A 22 2.04 14.90 -17.65
N GLY A 23 1.47 14.44 -16.54
CA GLY A 23 0.49 13.36 -16.51
C GLY A 23 1.06 12.00 -16.93
N PHE A 24 0.17 11.02 -17.09
CA PHE A 24 0.49 9.65 -17.50
C PHE A 24 -0.34 9.28 -18.72
N ALA A 25 0.30 8.87 -19.82
CA ALA A 25 -0.41 8.42 -21.02
C ALA A 25 -1.21 7.12 -20.77
N LEU A 26 -2.39 7.06 -21.39
CA LEU A 26 -3.26 5.88 -21.37
C LEU A 26 -3.51 5.35 -22.79
N ASP A 27 -3.49 4.02 -22.92
CA ASP A 27 -4.12 3.33 -24.04
C ASP A 27 -5.65 3.35 -23.87
N ALA A 28 -6.27 4.42 -24.34
CA ALA A 28 -7.71 4.65 -24.18
C ALA A 28 -8.56 3.60 -24.92
N ASP A 29 -8.12 3.12 -26.08
CA ASP A 29 -8.85 2.14 -26.87
C ASP A 29 -8.78 0.75 -26.23
N GLY A 30 -7.59 0.34 -25.77
CA GLY A 30 -7.43 -0.88 -24.98
C GLY A 30 -8.24 -0.83 -23.69
N LEU A 31 -8.27 0.31 -23.00
CA LEU A 31 -9.05 0.49 -21.78
C LEU A 31 -10.57 0.41 -22.03
N ARG A 32 -11.06 0.98 -23.14
CA ARG A 32 -12.48 0.84 -23.56
C ARG A 32 -12.83 -0.60 -23.88
N ALA A 33 -12.00 -1.31 -24.64
CA ALA A 33 -12.19 -2.72 -24.96
C ALA A 33 -12.25 -3.58 -23.69
N PHE A 34 -11.35 -3.31 -22.74
CA PHE A 34 -11.39 -3.96 -21.42
C PHE A 34 -12.68 -3.67 -20.65
N GLY A 35 -13.22 -2.45 -20.76
CA GLY A 35 -14.53 -2.11 -20.20
C GLY A 35 -15.68 -2.96 -20.75
N VAL A 36 -15.65 -3.26 -22.05
CA VAL A 36 -16.64 -4.12 -22.71
C VAL A 36 -16.52 -5.57 -22.24
N ASP A 37 -15.29 -6.08 -22.09
CA ASP A 37 -15.07 -7.43 -21.53
C ASP A 37 -15.64 -7.53 -20.11
N LEU A 38 -15.41 -6.52 -19.27
CA LEU A 38 -15.95 -6.48 -17.91
C LEU A 38 -17.49 -6.47 -17.90
N ASP A 39 -18.15 -5.83 -18.87
CA ASP A 39 -19.61 -5.81 -18.95
C ASP A 39 -20.22 -7.19 -19.17
N VAL A 40 -19.57 -8.02 -20.00
CA VAL A 40 -20.00 -9.40 -20.24
C VAL A 40 -19.96 -10.19 -18.93
N ASP A 41 -18.84 -10.14 -18.23
CA ASP A 41 -18.66 -10.85 -16.95
C ASP A 41 -19.60 -10.34 -15.85
N ILE A 42 -19.81 -9.03 -15.78
CA ILE A 42 -20.73 -8.42 -14.82
C ILE A 42 -22.16 -8.89 -15.11
N ALA A 43 -22.58 -8.93 -16.37
CA ALA A 43 -23.92 -9.38 -16.75
C ALA A 43 -24.16 -10.84 -16.34
N GLU A 44 -23.19 -11.73 -16.57
CA GLU A 44 -23.27 -13.13 -16.15
C GLU A 44 -23.40 -13.26 -14.62
N LEU A 45 -22.58 -12.54 -13.85
CA LEU A 45 -22.66 -12.53 -12.39
C LEU A 45 -23.99 -11.98 -11.89
N VAL A 46 -24.52 -10.92 -12.51
CA VAL A 46 -25.82 -10.33 -12.13
C VAL A 46 -26.94 -11.36 -12.30
N GLN A 47 -26.99 -12.06 -13.44
CA GLN A 47 -28.01 -13.10 -13.67
C GLN A 47 -27.91 -14.23 -12.66
N ARG A 48 -26.69 -14.69 -12.35
CA ARG A 48 -26.47 -15.74 -11.36
C ARG A 48 -26.84 -15.29 -9.94
N ILE A 49 -26.52 -14.05 -9.56
CA ILE A 49 -26.92 -13.47 -8.27
C ILE A 49 -28.44 -13.38 -8.17
N TYR A 50 -29.14 -12.94 -9.22
CA TYR A 50 -30.59 -12.86 -9.23
C TYR A 50 -31.27 -14.23 -9.14
N TYR A 51 -30.73 -15.23 -9.83
CA TYR A 51 -31.18 -16.61 -9.71
C TYR A 51 -31.04 -17.12 -8.27
N LEU A 52 -29.86 -16.95 -7.67
CA LEU A 52 -29.58 -17.37 -6.29
C LEU A 52 -30.37 -16.59 -5.23
N ALA A 53 -30.72 -15.33 -5.52
CA ALA A 53 -31.51 -14.47 -4.63
C ALA A 53 -33.03 -14.68 -4.77
N GLY A 54 -33.48 -15.45 -5.75
CA GLY A 54 -34.90 -15.62 -6.06
C GLY A 54 -35.57 -14.35 -6.60
N GLY A 55 -34.82 -13.48 -7.29
CA GLY A 55 -35.36 -12.27 -7.91
C GLY A 55 -34.34 -11.13 -8.04
N ALA A 56 -34.68 -10.15 -8.87
CA ALA A 56 -33.86 -8.97 -9.11
C ALA A 56 -33.88 -8.00 -7.92
N PHE A 57 -32.73 -7.36 -7.67
CA PHE A 57 -32.56 -6.29 -6.69
C PHE A 57 -31.31 -5.46 -7.03
N ASN A 58 -31.12 -4.33 -6.35
CA ASN A 58 -29.91 -3.54 -6.49
C ASN A 58 -28.77 -4.12 -5.63
N ILE A 59 -27.84 -4.83 -6.28
CA ILE A 59 -26.68 -5.48 -5.64
C ILE A 59 -25.75 -4.46 -4.98
N ASN A 60 -25.68 -3.23 -5.50
CA ASN A 60 -24.88 -2.14 -4.94
C ASN A 60 -25.54 -1.46 -3.75
N SER A 61 -26.82 -1.70 -3.48
CA SER A 61 -27.50 -1.17 -2.29
C SER A 61 -27.22 -2.07 -1.08
N PRO A 62 -26.46 -1.61 -0.06
CA PRO A 62 -26.17 -2.43 1.11
C PRO A 62 -27.43 -2.85 1.86
N LYS A 63 -28.48 -2.02 1.80
CA LYS A 63 -29.79 -2.30 2.39
C LYS A 63 -30.48 -3.48 1.69
N GLN A 64 -30.68 -3.39 0.38
CA GLN A 64 -31.35 -4.46 -0.38
C GLN A 64 -30.54 -5.76 -0.35
N LEU A 65 -29.21 -5.67 -0.48
CA LEU A 65 -28.36 -6.84 -0.35
C LEU A 65 -28.46 -7.46 1.06
N GLY A 66 -28.50 -6.63 2.11
CA GLY A 66 -28.70 -7.11 3.49
C GLY A 66 -30.03 -7.84 3.67
N GLU A 67 -31.13 -7.28 3.17
CA GLU A 67 -32.46 -7.92 3.19
C GLU A 67 -32.43 -9.28 2.47
N VAL A 68 -31.82 -9.36 1.28
CA VAL A 68 -31.67 -10.63 0.55
C VAL A 68 -30.85 -11.64 1.33
N LEU A 69 -29.66 -11.26 1.81
CA LEU A 69 -28.74 -12.21 2.47
C LEU A 69 -29.27 -12.68 3.82
N PHE A 70 -29.76 -11.78 4.66
CA PHE A 70 -30.02 -12.08 6.07
C PHE A 70 -31.49 -12.40 6.36
N GLU A 71 -32.43 -11.87 5.56
CA GLU A 71 -33.86 -12.10 5.79
C GLU A 71 -34.39 -13.15 4.82
N ARG A 72 -34.20 -12.97 3.51
CA ARG A 72 -34.72 -13.92 2.50
C ARG A 72 -33.95 -15.24 2.49
N LEU A 73 -32.62 -15.19 2.48
CA LEU A 73 -31.77 -16.39 2.46
C LEU A 73 -31.42 -16.91 3.87
N GLY A 74 -31.79 -16.16 4.93
CA GLY A 74 -31.60 -16.59 6.32
C GLY A 74 -30.15 -16.75 6.76
N LEU A 75 -29.19 -16.06 6.12
CA LEU A 75 -27.79 -16.14 6.51
C LEU A 75 -27.54 -15.48 7.87
N PRO A 76 -26.54 -15.92 8.64
CA PRO A 76 -26.28 -15.37 9.97
C PRO A 76 -25.78 -13.92 9.90
N ALA A 77 -26.53 -13.00 10.52
CA ALA A 77 -26.17 -11.59 10.63
C ALA A 77 -25.22 -11.35 11.82
N LYS A 78 -23.91 -11.26 11.58
CA LYS A 78 -22.92 -11.04 12.65
C LYS A 78 -22.79 -9.58 13.11
N ARG A 79 -23.06 -8.62 12.23
CA ARG A 79 -22.79 -7.19 12.49
C ARG A 79 -23.87 -6.31 11.88
N LYS A 80 -24.39 -5.36 12.68
CA LYS A 80 -25.26 -4.28 12.22
C LYS A 80 -24.54 -2.94 12.32
N THR A 81 -24.80 -2.06 11.35
CA THR A 81 -24.38 -0.66 11.35
C THR A 81 -25.57 0.23 11.70
N LYS A 82 -25.35 1.55 11.80
CA LYS A 82 -26.44 2.51 12.01
C LYS A 82 -27.49 2.50 10.87
N SER A 83 -27.13 2.00 9.68
CA SER A 83 -27.96 2.00 8.49
C SER A 83 -28.53 0.63 8.09
N GLY A 84 -28.28 -0.43 8.86
CA GLY A 84 -28.80 -1.77 8.58
C GLY A 84 -27.77 -2.88 8.84
N TYR A 85 -27.89 -4.00 8.12
CA TYR A 85 -26.89 -5.06 8.18
C TYR A 85 -25.57 -4.63 7.53
N SER A 86 -24.44 -5.01 8.12
CA SER A 86 -23.16 -4.86 7.42
C SER A 86 -23.10 -5.85 6.26
N THR A 87 -22.67 -5.36 5.10
CA THR A 87 -22.31 -6.19 3.95
C THR A 87 -20.90 -5.86 3.50
N ASP A 88 -20.01 -5.41 4.40
CA ASP A 88 -18.59 -5.18 4.08
C ASP A 88 -17.87 -6.48 3.66
N ALA A 89 -16.67 -6.35 3.10
CA ALA A 89 -15.90 -7.50 2.61
C ALA A 89 -15.65 -8.53 3.72
N ASP A 90 -15.26 -8.10 4.93
CA ASP A 90 -15.00 -9.00 6.07
C ASP A 90 -16.26 -9.76 6.49
N THR A 91 -17.42 -9.09 6.53
CA THR A 91 -18.70 -9.74 6.86
C THR A 91 -19.03 -10.79 5.81
N LEU A 92 -18.92 -10.46 4.53
CA LEU A 92 -19.17 -11.39 3.42
C LEU A 92 -18.15 -12.54 3.40
N ASP A 93 -16.87 -12.28 3.62
CA ASP A 93 -15.82 -13.30 3.68
C ASP A 93 -16.13 -14.35 4.76
N SER A 94 -16.63 -13.90 5.92
CA SER A 94 -17.05 -14.78 7.00
C SER A 94 -18.27 -15.67 6.69
N LEU A 95 -18.95 -15.40 5.56
CA LEU A 95 -20.14 -16.10 5.07
C LEU A 95 -19.89 -16.93 3.80
N ARG A 96 -18.67 -16.94 3.24
CA ARG A 96 -18.36 -17.65 1.98
C ARG A 96 -18.80 -19.11 1.98
N ASN A 97 -18.62 -19.81 3.11
CA ASN A 97 -18.99 -21.22 3.27
C ASN A 97 -20.50 -21.44 3.59
N LYS A 98 -21.31 -20.38 3.58
CA LYS A 98 -22.74 -20.46 3.92
C LYS A 98 -23.64 -20.45 2.70
N HIS A 99 -23.27 -19.75 1.63
CA HIS A 99 -24.08 -19.69 0.41
C HIS A 99 -23.25 -19.23 -0.81
N PRO A 100 -23.43 -19.83 -2.00
CA PRO A 100 -22.67 -19.47 -3.21
C PRO A 100 -22.85 -18.00 -3.64
N ILE A 101 -24.00 -17.39 -3.35
CA ILE A 101 -24.28 -15.97 -3.66
C ILE A 101 -23.22 -15.03 -3.09
N VAL A 102 -22.57 -15.41 -2.00
CA VAL A 102 -21.57 -14.57 -1.31
C VAL A 102 -20.34 -14.36 -2.20
N GLU A 103 -19.83 -15.43 -2.81
CA GLU A 103 -18.68 -15.34 -3.72
C GLU A 103 -19.03 -14.54 -4.98
N ASP A 104 -20.24 -14.75 -5.51
CA ASP A 104 -20.70 -14.04 -6.71
C ASP A 104 -20.83 -12.53 -6.43
N VAL A 105 -21.38 -12.14 -5.27
CA VAL A 105 -21.50 -10.73 -4.86
C VAL A 105 -20.13 -10.10 -4.63
N LEU A 106 -19.19 -10.82 -4.00
CA LEU A 106 -17.81 -10.35 -3.82
C LEU A 106 -17.12 -10.14 -5.18
N SER A 107 -17.31 -11.06 -6.11
CA SER A 107 -16.77 -10.98 -7.47
C SER A 107 -17.41 -9.83 -8.26
N TYR A 108 -18.74 -9.70 -8.20
CA TYR A 108 -19.47 -8.61 -8.84
C TYR A 108 -18.96 -7.25 -8.37
N ARG A 109 -18.81 -7.04 -7.06
CA ARG A 109 -18.31 -5.76 -6.51
C ARG A 109 -16.88 -5.45 -6.96
N LYS A 110 -16.03 -6.46 -7.09
CA LYS A 110 -14.67 -6.27 -7.63
C LYS A 110 -14.73 -5.80 -9.09
N LEU A 111 -15.49 -6.50 -9.95
CA LEU A 111 -15.59 -6.15 -11.37
C LEU A 111 -16.32 -4.82 -11.58
N ALA A 112 -17.42 -4.59 -10.88
CA ALA A 112 -18.16 -3.32 -10.92
C ALA A 112 -17.26 -2.15 -10.53
N LYS A 113 -16.44 -2.29 -9.47
CA LYS A 113 -15.46 -1.27 -9.09
C LYS A 113 -14.35 -1.10 -10.14
N LEU A 114 -13.84 -2.20 -10.72
CA LEU A 114 -12.87 -2.15 -11.83
C LEU A 114 -13.42 -1.30 -12.98
N LYS A 115 -14.67 -1.56 -13.38
CA LYS A 115 -15.33 -0.81 -14.44
C LYS A 115 -15.59 0.64 -14.07
N SER A 116 -16.34 0.89 -13.00
CA SER A 116 -16.82 2.25 -12.69
C SER A 116 -15.70 3.18 -12.24
N THR A 117 -14.82 2.72 -11.35
CA THR A 117 -13.80 3.59 -10.76
C THR A 117 -12.59 3.73 -11.68
N TYR A 118 -12.17 2.67 -12.34
CA TYR A 118 -10.91 2.67 -13.07
C TYR A 118 -11.12 2.78 -14.58
N VAL A 119 -12.01 2.01 -15.20
CA VAL A 119 -12.24 2.17 -16.65
C VAL A 119 -12.95 3.49 -16.96
N GLU A 120 -14.19 3.63 -16.50
CA GLU A 120 -15.01 4.82 -16.77
C GLU A 120 -14.41 6.07 -16.12
N GLY A 121 -13.94 5.94 -14.87
CA GLY A 121 -13.33 7.04 -14.13
C GLY A 121 -12.03 7.58 -14.74
N LEU A 122 -11.15 6.73 -15.28
CA LEU A 122 -9.93 7.21 -15.95
C LEU A 122 -10.24 7.80 -17.33
N LEU A 123 -11.13 7.16 -18.11
CA LEU A 123 -11.53 7.68 -19.43
C LEU A 123 -12.20 9.05 -19.34
N ALA A 124 -12.98 9.30 -18.28
CA ALA A 124 -13.61 10.60 -18.03
C ALA A 124 -12.63 11.71 -17.62
N GLN A 125 -11.42 11.35 -17.19
CA GLN A 125 -10.36 12.27 -16.74
C GLN A 125 -9.22 12.38 -17.77
N LEU A 126 -9.42 11.83 -18.97
CA LEU A 126 -8.43 11.85 -20.04
C LEU A 126 -8.39 13.22 -20.72
N ASP A 127 -7.23 13.85 -20.73
CA ASP A 127 -7.01 15.09 -21.45
C ASP A 127 -6.87 14.87 -22.96
N ALA A 128 -6.93 15.95 -23.74
CA ALA A 128 -6.87 15.91 -25.20
C ALA A 128 -5.57 15.31 -25.76
N ASP A 129 -4.49 15.30 -24.98
CA ASP A 129 -3.22 14.68 -25.34
C ASP A 129 -3.13 13.20 -24.95
N GLY A 130 -4.24 12.59 -24.50
CA GLY A 130 -4.29 11.18 -24.13
C GLY A 130 -3.64 10.87 -22.79
N ARG A 131 -3.44 11.87 -21.92
CA ARG A 131 -2.83 11.71 -20.61
C ARG A 131 -3.83 11.99 -19.50
N VAL A 132 -3.68 11.30 -18.37
CA VAL A 132 -4.39 11.60 -17.12
C VAL A 132 -3.48 12.36 -16.17
N ARG A 133 -4.00 13.44 -15.57
CA ARG A 133 -3.24 14.32 -14.68
C ARG A 133 -3.82 14.29 -13.29
N SER A 134 -3.26 13.44 -12.43
CA SER A 134 -3.60 13.43 -11.01
C SER A 134 -3.14 14.73 -10.34
N ILE A 135 -3.85 15.14 -9.28
CA ILE A 135 -3.38 16.13 -8.32
C ILE A 135 -2.77 15.43 -7.10
N PHE A 136 -1.56 15.80 -6.72
CA PHE A 136 -0.84 15.26 -5.57
C PHE A 136 -1.01 16.16 -4.35
N LYS A 137 -1.74 15.68 -3.33
CA LYS A 137 -1.92 16.41 -2.08
C LYS A 137 -0.76 16.10 -1.11
N GLN A 138 0.07 17.10 -0.88
CA GLN A 138 1.22 17.01 0.03
C GLN A 138 0.86 17.17 1.51
N THR A 139 -0.31 17.76 1.80
CA THR A 139 -0.72 18.23 3.14
C THR A 139 -1.88 17.44 3.77
N GLU A 140 -2.38 16.39 3.10
CA GLU A 140 -3.58 15.66 3.55
C GLU A 140 -3.28 14.58 4.61
N THR A 141 -2.24 13.77 4.40
CA THR A 141 -2.01 12.60 5.26
C THR A 141 -1.31 12.96 6.56
N ARG A 142 -1.74 12.32 7.66
CA ARG A 142 -1.15 12.49 9.01
C ARG A 142 0.28 11.95 9.13
N THR A 143 0.70 11.09 8.21
CA THR A 143 2.03 10.46 8.19
C THR A 143 3.00 11.15 7.24
N GLY A 144 2.57 12.16 6.48
CA GLY A 144 3.42 12.85 5.51
C GLY A 144 3.59 12.14 4.18
N ARG A 145 2.84 11.05 3.92
CA ARG A 145 2.71 10.48 2.57
C ARG A 145 1.99 11.48 1.65
N ILE A 146 2.33 11.45 0.37
CA ILE A 146 1.56 12.13 -0.67
C ILE A 146 0.30 11.30 -0.94
N SER A 147 -0.84 11.93 -1.13
CA SER A 147 -2.04 11.31 -1.71
C SER A 147 -2.28 11.81 -3.13
N SER A 148 -3.01 11.03 -3.93
CA SER A 148 -3.37 11.34 -5.31
C SER A 148 -4.89 11.40 -5.46
N THR A 149 -5.39 12.41 -6.17
CA THR A 149 -6.81 12.64 -6.42
C THR A 149 -7.04 13.13 -7.84
N GLU A 150 -8.22 12.84 -8.40
CA GLU A 150 -8.68 13.37 -9.69
C GLU A 150 -7.75 13.07 -10.89
N PRO A 151 -7.52 11.79 -11.26
CA PRO A 151 -7.93 10.55 -10.59
C PRO A 151 -6.90 10.09 -9.55
N ASN A 152 -7.29 9.18 -8.65
CA ASN A 152 -6.33 8.56 -7.73
C ASN A 152 -5.51 7.48 -8.46
N LEU A 153 -4.24 7.77 -8.73
CA LEU A 153 -3.31 6.87 -9.41
C LEU A 153 -2.49 5.99 -8.45
N GLN A 154 -2.61 6.23 -7.14
CA GLN A 154 -1.91 5.42 -6.12
C GLN A 154 -2.66 4.15 -5.72
N ASN A 155 -3.92 4.01 -6.13
CA ASN A 155 -4.77 2.88 -5.77
C ASN A 155 -5.11 1.96 -6.96
N ILE A 156 -4.32 2.04 -8.05
CA ILE A 156 -4.48 1.16 -9.22
C ILE A 156 -4.28 -0.30 -8.77
N PRO A 157 -5.24 -1.21 -9.02
CA PRO A 157 -5.20 -2.57 -8.50
C PRO A 157 -4.00 -3.39 -8.99
N VAL A 158 -3.44 -4.21 -8.11
CA VAL A 158 -2.29 -5.10 -8.41
C VAL A 158 -2.48 -6.55 -7.99
N ARG A 159 -3.46 -6.84 -7.12
CA ARG A 159 -3.56 -8.14 -6.43
C ARG A 159 -4.39 -9.18 -7.18
N SER A 160 -5.38 -8.76 -7.95
CA SER A 160 -6.19 -9.67 -8.77
C SER A 160 -5.65 -9.70 -10.19
N GLU A 161 -5.73 -10.85 -10.86
CA GLU A 161 -5.31 -11.01 -12.26
C GLU A 161 -5.95 -9.97 -13.18
N ARG A 162 -7.28 -9.78 -13.09
CA ARG A 162 -7.97 -8.73 -13.87
C ARG A 162 -7.63 -7.32 -13.41
N GLY A 163 -7.31 -7.13 -12.14
CA GLY A 163 -6.95 -5.82 -11.60
C GLY A 163 -5.56 -5.38 -12.05
N SER A 164 -4.57 -6.28 -12.00
CA SER A 164 -3.20 -5.99 -12.43
C SER A 164 -3.13 -5.66 -13.92
N ARG A 165 -4.01 -6.26 -14.75
CA ARG A 165 -4.15 -5.90 -16.16
C ARG A 165 -4.43 -4.41 -16.41
N LEU A 166 -5.02 -3.66 -15.45
CA LEU A 166 -5.21 -2.22 -15.62
C LEU A 166 -3.88 -1.48 -15.83
N ARG A 167 -2.80 -1.89 -15.16
CA ARG A 167 -1.47 -1.28 -15.33
C ARG A 167 -0.95 -1.40 -16.77
N ARG A 168 -1.44 -2.36 -17.57
CA ARG A 168 -1.08 -2.49 -18.99
C ARG A 168 -1.53 -1.29 -19.83
N PHE A 169 -2.62 -0.64 -19.45
CA PHE A 169 -3.15 0.51 -20.19
C PHE A 169 -2.47 1.83 -19.82
N PHE A 170 -1.58 1.83 -18.83
CA PHE A 170 -0.71 2.95 -18.53
C PHE A 170 0.58 2.78 -19.32
N VAL A 171 0.72 3.55 -20.40
CA VAL A 171 1.76 3.37 -21.42
C VAL A 171 2.77 4.51 -21.38
N ALA A 172 3.97 4.26 -21.90
CA ALA A 172 4.88 5.35 -22.22
C ALA A 172 4.37 6.16 -23.42
N GLY A 173 4.72 7.44 -23.47
CA GLY A 173 4.52 8.29 -24.64
C GLY A 173 5.29 7.77 -25.86
N GLN A 174 4.94 8.28 -27.04
CA GLN A 174 5.54 7.83 -28.29
C GLN A 174 7.08 7.97 -28.29
N GLY A 175 7.78 6.86 -28.57
CA GLY A 175 9.25 6.82 -28.57
C GLY A 175 9.89 6.75 -27.18
N CYS A 176 9.08 6.66 -26.11
CA CYS A 176 9.53 6.52 -24.74
C CYS A 176 9.29 5.10 -24.21
N LEU A 177 9.92 4.82 -23.07
CA LEU A 177 9.72 3.66 -22.21
C LEU A 177 9.43 4.14 -20.79
N LEU A 178 8.81 3.28 -20.00
CA LEU A 178 8.66 3.47 -18.56
C LEU A 178 9.81 2.78 -17.84
N VAL A 179 10.33 3.47 -16.82
CA VAL A 179 11.34 2.98 -15.89
C VAL A 179 10.74 3.04 -14.50
N ASP A 180 10.44 1.89 -13.92
CA ASP A 180 9.83 1.76 -12.60
C ASP A 180 10.86 1.25 -11.59
N ALA A 181 10.85 1.78 -10.37
CA ALA A 181 11.64 1.26 -9.28
C ALA A 181 10.89 1.37 -7.95
N ASP A 182 10.93 0.30 -7.16
CA ASP A 182 10.37 0.24 -5.81
C ASP A 182 11.45 0.00 -4.76
N TYR A 183 11.25 0.54 -3.56
CA TYR A 183 12.12 0.18 -2.44
C TYR A 183 11.80 -1.22 -1.92
N SER A 184 12.85 -2.04 -1.81
CA SER A 184 12.75 -3.33 -1.12
C SER A 184 12.64 -3.14 0.39
N GLN A 185 11.42 -3.32 0.91
CA GLN A 185 11.11 -3.36 2.35
C GLN A 185 11.53 -2.10 3.11
N ILE A 186 11.32 -0.91 2.53
CA ILE A 186 11.75 0.38 3.13
C ILE A 186 11.33 0.53 4.60
N GLU A 187 10.11 0.15 4.96
CA GLU A 187 9.62 0.33 6.33
C GLU A 187 10.35 -0.54 7.35
N LEU A 188 10.75 -1.77 6.99
CA LEU A 188 11.53 -2.63 7.87
C LEU A 188 12.99 -2.17 7.95
N ARG A 189 13.57 -1.66 6.85
CA ARG A 189 14.91 -1.05 6.87
C ARG A 189 14.95 0.21 7.73
N VAL A 190 13.90 1.04 7.65
CA VAL A 190 13.69 2.19 8.53
C VAL A 190 13.55 1.74 9.98
N LEU A 191 12.74 0.72 10.25
CA LEU A 191 12.59 0.16 11.60
C LEU A 191 13.94 -0.28 12.17
N ALA A 192 14.72 -1.07 11.42
CA ALA A 192 16.03 -1.54 11.84
C ALA A 192 16.95 -0.38 12.25
N HIS A 193 16.92 0.71 11.47
CA HIS A 193 17.70 1.91 11.76
C HIS A 193 17.23 2.66 13.02
N ILE A 194 15.93 2.98 13.12
CA ILE A 194 15.40 3.80 14.22
C ILE A 194 15.37 3.04 15.54
N ALA A 195 15.14 1.73 15.49
CA ALA A 195 15.13 0.86 16.65
C ALA A 195 16.54 0.45 17.09
N ASN A 196 17.55 0.74 16.25
CA ASN A 196 18.93 0.33 16.48
C ASN A 196 19.06 -1.17 16.83
N ASP A 197 18.24 -2.00 16.18
CA ASP A 197 18.16 -3.42 16.52
C ASP A 197 19.31 -4.18 15.84
N ALA A 198 20.26 -4.67 16.64
CA ALA A 198 21.45 -5.32 16.12
C ALA A 198 21.14 -6.57 15.27
N ALA A 199 20.17 -7.39 15.69
CA ALA A 199 19.80 -8.60 14.98
C ALA A 199 19.12 -8.30 13.63
N MET A 200 18.25 -7.29 13.59
CA MET A 200 17.58 -6.87 12.36
C MET A 200 18.55 -6.16 11.40
N ILE A 201 19.45 -5.32 11.92
CA ILE A 201 20.51 -4.68 11.12
C ILE A 201 21.42 -5.74 10.50
N ASP A 202 21.83 -6.73 11.27
CA ASP A 202 22.69 -7.82 10.81
C ASP A 202 21.99 -8.67 9.73
N ALA A 203 20.73 -9.03 9.95
CA ALA A 203 19.92 -9.75 8.97
C ALA A 203 19.87 -9.02 7.61
N PHE A 204 19.66 -7.70 7.60
CA PHE A 204 19.67 -6.94 6.36
C PHE A 204 21.06 -6.78 5.72
N LYS A 205 22.14 -6.82 6.49
CA LYS A 205 23.52 -6.74 5.94
C LYS A 205 23.94 -8.02 5.24
N HIS A 206 23.37 -9.15 5.65
CA HIS A 206 23.61 -10.47 5.08
C HIS A 206 22.53 -10.90 4.08
N ASP A 207 21.66 -9.97 3.64
CA ASP A 207 20.51 -10.23 2.76
C ASP A 207 19.64 -11.42 3.23
N GLU A 208 19.54 -11.62 4.55
CA GLU A 208 18.67 -12.63 5.13
C GLU A 208 17.20 -12.29 4.87
N ASP A 209 16.42 -13.30 4.51
CA ASP A 209 14.99 -13.15 4.34
C ASP A 209 14.28 -13.14 5.70
N ILE A 210 14.11 -11.94 6.26
CA ILE A 210 13.43 -11.72 7.54
C ILE A 210 12.03 -12.35 7.56
N HIS A 211 11.31 -12.38 6.43
CA HIS A 211 9.98 -13.00 6.39
C HIS A 211 10.06 -14.52 6.50
N THR A 212 11.03 -15.16 5.85
CA THR A 212 11.27 -16.60 5.97
C THR A 212 11.71 -16.96 7.38
N LYS A 213 12.59 -16.18 7.98
CA LYS A 213 13.05 -16.37 9.36
C LYS A 213 11.90 -16.23 10.37
N THR A 214 11.06 -15.22 10.21
CA THR A 214 9.84 -15.08 11.03
C THR A 214 8.88 -16.25 10.77
N ALA A 215 8.67 -16.65 9.53
CA ALA A 215 7.79 -17.78 9.22
C ALA A 215 8.27 -19.06 9.92
N ALA A 216 9.56 -19.37 9.84
CA ALA A 216 10.18 -20.50 10.51
C ALA A 216 9.91 -20.49 12.03
N GLN A 217 10.02 -19.31 12.66
CA GLN A 217 9.71 -19.14 14.09
C GLN A 217 8.21 -19.27 14.40
N VAL A 218 7.34 -18.70 13.57
CA VAL A 218 5.88 -18.75 13.76
C VAL A 218 5.34 -20.16 13.56
N PHE A 219 5.82 -20.87 12.54
CA PHE A 219 5.38 -22.23 12.24
C PHE A 219 6.21 -23.31 12.95
N ASP A 220 7.15 -22.91 13.83
CA ASP A 220 8.03 -23.79 14.60
C ASP A 220 8.70 -24.86 13.73
N MET A 221 9.36 -24.42 12.66
CA MET A 221 10.00 -25.29 11.66
C MET A 221 11.31 -24.70 11.14
N PRO A 222 12.22 -25.52 10.61
CA PRO A 222 13.42 -25.00 9.95
C PRO A 222 13.06 -24.16 8.72
N GLU A 223 13.86 -23.12 8.43
CA GLU A 223 13.67 -22.21 7.29
C GLU A 223 13.53 -22.94 5.94
N ALA A 224 14.24 -24.06 5.78
CA ALA A 224 14.18 -24.91 4.58
C ALA A 224 12.79 -25.51 4.29
N PHE A 225 11.90 -25.58 5.30
CA PHE A 225 10.54 -26.09 5.15
C PHE A 225 9.49 -24.97 4.98
N VAL A 226 9.91 -23.70 5.02
CA VAL A 226 8.99 -22.57 4.85
C VAL A 226 8.54 -22.49 3.40
N THR A 227 7.24 -22.71 3.19
CA THR A 227 6.63 -22.55 1.86
C THR A 227 6.44 -21.07 1.48
N PRO A 228 6.32 -20.73 0.17
CA PRO A 228 5.99 -19.36 -0.26
C PRO A 228 4.70 -18.81 0.37
N GLN A 229 3.70 -19.67 0.60
CA GLN A 229 2.45 -19.32 1.26
C GLN A 229 2.67 -18.96 2.75
N MET A 230 3.48 -19.75 3.45
CA MET A 230 3.87 -19.48 4.84
C MET A 230 4.66 -18.18 4.96
N ARG A 231 5.63 -17.96 4.06
CA ARG A 231 6.38 -16.71 3.97
C ARG A 231 5.47 -15.49 3.73
N SER A 232 4.53 -15.60 2.79
CA SER A 232 3.56 -14.54 2.51
C SER A 232 2.67 -14.23 3.73
N SER A 233 2.26 -15.26 4.46
CA SER A 233 1.48 -15.10 5.71
C SER A 233 2.32 -14.44 6.80
N ALA A 234 3.57 -14.87 6.99
CA ALA A 234 4.50 -14.28 7.96
C ALA A 234 4.88 -12.83 7.63
N LYS A 235 4.83 -12.42 6.36
CA LYS A 235 4.96 -11.00 5.98
C LYS A 235 3.88 -10.17 6.67
N ALA A 236 2.61 -10.58 6.61
CA ALA A 236 1.52 -9.89 7.30
C ALA A 236 1.72 -9.88 8.82
N VAL A 237 2.21 -10.98 9.39
CA VAL A 237 2.57 -11.07 10.82
C VAL A 237 3.65 -10.07 11.19
N ASN A 238 4.77 -10.00 10.45
CA ASN A 238 5.86 -9.06 10.71
C ASN A 238 5.36 -7.62 10.71
N PHE A 239 4.62 -7.22 9.67
CA PHE A 239 4.03 -5.88 9.62
C PHE A 239 3.06 -5.66 10.78
N GLY A 240 2.20 -6.64 11.09
CA GLY A 240 1.29 -6.59 12.23
C GLY A 240 2.04 -6.30 13.54
N ILE A 241 3.08 -7.08 13.85
CA ILE A 241 3.86 -6.94 15.09
C ILE A 241 4.53 -5.56 15.15
N VAL A 242 5.15 -5.13 14.05
CA VAL A 242 5.78 -3.81 13.93
C VAL A 242 4.79 -2.67 14.15
N TYR A 243 3.53 -2.87 13.80
CA TYR A 243 2.46 -1.88 14.01
C TYR A 243 1.68 -2.09 15.32
N GLY A 244 2.16 -2.97 16.21
CA GLY A 244 1.55 -3.20 17.51
C GLY A 244 0.22 -3.96 17.46
N ILE A 245 0.09 -4.92 16.55
CA ILE A 245 -1.03 -5.87 16.56
C ILE A 245 -1.09 -6.58 17.90
N GLY A 246 -2.29 -6.72 18.46
CA GLY A 246 -2.50 -7.50 19.67
C GLY A 246 -2.62 -9.00 19.36
N ALA A 247 -2.32 -9.85 20.34
CA ALA A 247 -2.40 -11.30 20.21
C ALA A 247 -3.76 -11.79 19.68
N PHE A 248 -4.87 -11.18 20.12
CA PHE A 248 -6.21 -11.53 19.61
C PHE A 248 -6.37 -11.27 18.11
N SER A 249 -5.96 -10.10 17.62
CA SER A 249 -6.06 -9.77 16.19
C SER A 249 -5.13 -10.66 15.37
N LEU A 250 -3.90 -10.85 15.83
CA LEU A 250 -2.96 -11.74 15.17
C LEU A 250 -3.49 -13.17 15.10
N SER A 251 -4.15 -13.66 16.15
CA SER A 251 -4.70 -15.03 16.17
C SER A 251 -5.82 -15.23 15.15
N GLN A 252 -6.61 -14.18 14.86
CA GLN A 252 -7.59 -14.22 13.76
C GLN A 252 -6.90 -14.20 12.39
N ASP A 253 -5.87 -13.38 12.22
CA ASP A 253 -5.17 -13.22 10.93
C ASP A 253 -4.46 -14.49 10.48
N ILE A 254 -3.90 -15.29 11.41
CA ILE A 254 -3.16 -16.52 11.10
C ILE A 254 -3.86 -17.82 11.52
N GLY A 255 -5.06 -17.73 12.10
CA GLY A 255 -5.88 -18.89 12.44
C GLY A 255 -5.33 -19.78 13.57
N VAL A 256 -4.75 -19.17 14.61
CA VAL A 256 -4.20 -19.89 15.80
C VAL A 256 -4.91 -19.47 17.09
N SER A 257 -4.59 -20.11 18.22
CA SER A 257 -5.09 -19.66 19.52
C SER A 257 -4.47 -18.32 19.94
N VAL A 258 -5.18 -17.57 20.80
CA VAL A 258 -4.65 -16.29 21.33
C VAL A 258 -3.34 -16.50 22.10
N ALA A 259 -3.19 -17.63 22.80
CA ALA A 259 -1.98 -17.98 23.53
C ALA A 259 -0.79 -18.25 22.59
N GLU A 260 -1.03 -18.91 21.44
CA GLU A 260 -0.01 -19.09 20.41
C GLU A 260 0.43 -17.77 19.78
N ALA A 261 -0.53 -16.92 19.40
CA ALA A 261 -0.23 -15.61 18.86
C ALA A 261 0.58 -14.73 19.83
N ASP A 262 0.25 -14.76 21.13
CA ASP A 262 1.02 -14.05 22.17
C ASP A 262 2.45 -14.59 22.29
N ARG A 263 2.65 -15.92 22.23
CA ARG A 263 3.99 -16.53 22.21
C ARG A 263 4.79 -16.08 20.99
N TYR A 264 4.19 -15.99 19.81
CA TYR A 264 4.86 -15.52 18.59
C TYR A 264 5.31 -14.05 18.72
N ILE A 265 4.43 -13.17 19.18
CA ILE A 265 4.77 -11.76 19.41
C ILE A 265 5.95 -11.64 20.38
N LYS A 266 5.90 -12.37 21.50
CA LYS A 266 6.97 -12.36 22.51
C LYS A 266 8.28 -12.92 21.96
N SER A 267 8.22 -14.02 21.22
CA SER A 267 9.40 -14.61 20.57
C SER A 267 10.07 -13.61 19.62
N TYR A 268 9.28 -12.99 18.74
CA TYR A 268 9.75 -11.97 17.81
C TYR A 268 10.43 -10.80 18.54
N LEU A 269 9.78 -10.25 19.59
CA LEU A 269 10.32 -9.14 20.37
C LEU A 269 11.51 -9.53 21.26
N ASN A 270 11.71 -10.81 21.53
CA ASN A 270 12.90 -11.34 22.21
C ASN A 270 14.08 -11.50 21.24
N THR A 271 13.81 -11.86 19.98
CA THR A 271 14.81 -11.85 18.89
C THR A 271 15.22 -10.41 18.56
N TYR A 272 14.24 -9.53 18.36
CA TYR A 272 14.44 -8.13 17.98
C TYR A 272 14.22 -7.19 19.17
N LYS A 273 15.18 -7.22 20.12
CA LYS A 273 15.11 -6.47 21.39
C LYS A 273 15.06 -4.96 21.18
N GLY A 274 15.81 -4.42 20.23
CA GLY A 274 15.80 -2.99 19.90
C GLY A 274 14.44 -2.55 19.38
N VAL A 275 13.72 -3.41 18.65
CA VAL A 275 12.33 -3.12 18.21
C VAL A 275 11.39 -3.02 19.42
N ARG A 276 11.50 -3.96 20.37
CA ARG A 276 10.72 -3.92 21.60
C ARG A 276 10.97 -2.64 22.40
N ASP A 277 12.25 -2.29 22.56
CA ASP A 277 12.65 -1.12 23.34
C ASP A 277 12.18 0.17 22.64
N TYR A 278 12.35 0.27 21.31
CA TYR A 278 11.80 1.33 20.47
C TYR A 278 10.28 1.52 20.64
N MET A 279 9.50 0.44 20.64
CA MET A 279 8.05 0.50 20.81
C MET A 279 7.67 1.13 22.15
N GLN A 280 8.34 0.73 23.23
CA GLN A 280 8.10 1.25 24.57
C GLN A 280 8.53 2.72 24.71
N GLU A 281 9.73 3.05 24.24
CA GLU A 281 10.30 4.39 24.28
C GLU A 281 9.47 5.39 23.48
N THR A 282 9.00 5.00 22.29
CA THR A 282 8.20 5.87 21.43
C THR A 282 6.83 6.18 22.06
N ILE A 283 6.20 5.19 22.72
CA ILE A 283 4.97 5.41 23.48
C ILE A 283 5.23 6.34 24.67
N ALA A 284 6.32 6.11 25.42
CA ALA A 284 6.70 6.95 26.55
C ALA A 284 6.93 8.41 26.12
N PHE A 285 7.72 8.61 25.06
CA PHE A 285 7.95 9.92 24.45
C PHE A 285 6.64 10.59 24.04
N GLY A 286 5.76 9.85 23.35
CA GLY A 286 4.47 10.36 22.90
C GLY A 286 3.54 10.78 24.05
N ARG A 287 3.57 10.06 25.18
CA ARG A 287 2.79 10.40 26.39
C ARG A 287 3.34 11.65 27.08
N GLU A 288 4.65 11.80 27.15
CA GLU A 288 5.31 12.94 27.78
C GLU A 288 5.15 14.22 26.94
N HIS A 289 5.33 14.13 25.62
CA HIS A 289 5.40 15.29 24.74
C HIS A 289 4.09 15.59 23.99
N GLY A 290 3.14 14.65 23.97
CA GLY A 290 1.88 14.76 23.24
C GLY A 290 1.99 14.57 21.72
N TYR A 291 3.16 14.19 21.20
CA TYR A 291 3.41 13.91 19.78
C TYR A 291 4.54 12.92 19.59
N VAL A 292 4.63 12.32 18.39
CA VAL A 292 5.82 11.59 17.92
C VAL A 292 6.43 12.27 16.69
N LYS A 293 7.69 11.96 16.37
CA LYS A 293 8.42 12.57 15.25
C LYS A 293 9.09 11.53 14.35
N THR A 294 9.22 11.84 13.07
CA THR A 294 10.05 11.08 12.11
C THR A 294 11.53 11.43 12.28
N LEU A 295 12.42 10.70 11.59
CA LEU A 295 13.86 10.98 11.55
C LEU A 295 14.17 12.41 11.08
N PHE A 296 13.37 12.95 10.17
CA PHE A 296 13.51 14.30 9.61
C PHE A 296 12.73 15.36 10.40
N GLY A 297 12.13 14.98 11.53
CA GLY A 297 11.49 15.89 12.46
C GLY A 297 10.05 16.26 12.11
N ARG A 298 9.38 15.55 11.19
CA ARG A 298 7.94 15.68 10.95
C ARG A 298 7.21 15.22 12.21
N ARG A 299 6.27 16.02 12.72
CA ARG A 299 5.54 15.73 13.96
C ARG A 299 4.12 15.29 13.68
N ARG A 300 3.63 14.31 14.46
CA ARG A 300 2.22 13.95 14.53
C ARG A 300 1.73 14.08 15.98
N PRO A 301 0.84 15.03 16.28
CA PRO A 301 0.17 15.10 17.57
C PRO A 301 -0.67 13.85 17.84
N LEU A 302 -0.67 13.38 19.09
CA LEU A 302 -1.35 12.15 19.52
C LEU A 302 -2.19 12.39 20.79
N PRO A 303 -3.30 13.14 20.69
CA PRO A 303 -4.21 13.33 21.83
C PRO A 303 -4.78 12.01 22.35
N GLU A 304 -4.82 10.96 21.54
CA GLU A 304 -5.32 9.63 21.90
C GLU A 304 -4.52 8.98 23.03
N LEU A 305 -3.23 9.32 23.19
CA LEU A 305 -2.39 8.79 24.28
C LEU A 305 -2.83 9.29 25.66
N ALA A 306 -3.50 10.44 25.73
CA ALA A 306 -4.07 11.01 26.95
C ALA A 306 -5.51 10.53 27.22
N ALA A 307 -6.12 9.75 26.31
CA ALA A 307 -7.49 9.30 26.46
C ALA A 307 -7.66 8.29 27.62
N THR A 308 -8.76 8.42 28.36
CA THR A 308 -9.16 7.45 29.40
C THR A 308 -9.74 6.17 28.80
N ASN A 309 -10.36 6.26 27.63
CA ASN A 309 -10.92 5.11 26.92
C ASN A 309 -9.79 4.18 26.44
N ARG A 310 -9.82 2.91 26.88
CA ARG A 310 -8.79 1.91 26.56
C ARG A 310 -8.63 1.64 25.06
N ILE A 311 -9.71 1.67 24.28
CA ILE A 311 -9.68 1.42 22.83
C ILE A 311 -8.98 2.60 22.13
N THR A 312 -9.37 3.83 22.48
CA THR A 312 -8.74 5.05 21.93
C THR A 312 -7.26 5.10 22.30
N LYS A 313 -6.92 4.80 23.55
CA LYS A 313 -5.53 4.77 24.02
C LYS A 313 -4.69 3.73 23.28
N ALA A 314 -5.18 2.50 23.15
CA ALA A 314 -4.49 1.44 22.41
C ALA A 314 -4.31 1.80 20.92
N PHE A 315 -5.26 2.51 20.32
CA PHE A 315 -5.10 3.06 18.98
C PHE A 315 -3.98 4.12 18.94
N GLY A 316 -3.97 5.05 19.89
CA GLY A 316 -2.90 6.04 20.04
C GLY A 316 -1.51 5.43 20.17
N GLU A 317 -1.38 4.33 20.92
CA GLU A 317 -0.13 3.58 21.08
C GLU A 317 0.33 2.96 19.76
N ARG A 318 -0.55 2.28 19.03
CA ARG A 318 -0.23 1.74 17.68
C ARG A 318 0.20 2.84 16.73
N VAL A 319 -0.50 3.97 16.76
CA VAL A 319 -0.17 5.13 15.94
C VAL A 319 1.19 5.70 16.32
N ALA A 320 1.52 5.76 17.61
CA ALA A 320 2.81 6.23 18.11
C ALA A 320 3.96 5.39 17.56
N MET A 321 3.82 4.06 17.56
CA MET A 321 4.83 3.14 17.06
C MET A 321 4.95 3.15 15.52
N ASN A 322 3.83 3.23 14.80
CA ASN A 322 3.85 3.18 13.34
C ASN A 322 4.28 4.50 12.68
N THR A 323 3.89 5.65 13.24
CA THR A 323 4.07 6.95 12.57
C THR A 323 5.54 7.29 12.28
N PRO A 324 6.50 7.11 13.21
CA PRO A 324 7.90 7.38 12.92
C PRO A 324 8.45 6.49 11.80
N ILE A 325 8.00 5.23 11.69
CA ILE A 325 8.41 4.31 10.63
C ILE A 325 7.84 4.77 9.29
N GLN A 326 6.51 4.81 9.18
CA GLN A 326 5.82 5.13 7.93
C GLN A 326 6.12 6.57 7.47
N GLY A 327 6.21 7.51 8.39
CA GLY A 327 6.53 8.89 8.09
C GLY A 327 7.98 9.09 7.67
N THR A 328 8.92 8.37 8.28
CA THR A 328 10.33 8.41 7.83
C THR A 328 10.46 7.79 6.43
N ALA A 329 9.77 6.67 6.14
CA ALA A 329 9.72 6.12 4.79
C ALA A 329 9.15 7.13 3.77
N ALA A 330 8.09 7.86 4.15
CA ALA A 330 7.53 8.93 3.34
C ALA A 330 8.51 10.11 3.14
N ASP A 331 9.29 10.47 4.16
CA ASP A 331 10.32 11.51 4.04
C ASP A 331 11.46 11.07 3.09
N ILE A 332 11.87 9.79 3.15
CA ILE A 332 12.92 9.22 2.31
C ILE A 332 12.51 9.20 0.84
N ILE A 333 11.31 8.71 0.50
CA ILE A 333 10.84 8.68 -0.90
C ILE A 333 10.73 10.09 -1.47
N LYS A 334 10.31 11.08 -0.65
CA LYS A 334 10.28 12.50 -1.06
C LYS A 334 11.67 13.05 -1.37
N LEU A 335 12.67 12.71 -0.54
CA LEU A 335 14.06 13.07 -0.81
C LEU A 335 14.56 12.40 -2.11
N ALA A 336 14.25 11.13 -2.32
CA ALA A 336 14.59 10.41 -3.55
C ALA A 336 13.97 11.10 -4.79
N MET A 337 12.68 11.45 -4.74
CA MET A 337 12.01 12.20 -5.80
C MET A 337 12.72 13.50 -6.16
N VAL A 338 13.11 14.29 -5.14
CA VAL A 338 13.84 15.55 -5.34
C VAL A 338 15.20 15.28 -5.98
N LYS A 339 15.95 14.28 -5.50
CA LYS A 339 17.27 13.94 -6.03
C LYS A 339 17.21 13.45 -7.48
N VAL A 340 16.33 12.50 -7.78
CA VAL A 340 16.08 12.00 -9.14
C VAL A 340 15.74 13.16 -10.07
N PHE A 341 14.74 13.98 -9.70
CA PHE A 341 14.30 15.11 -10.52
C PHE A 341 15.43 16.10 -10.81
N MET A 342 16.24 16.44 -9.80
CA MET A 342 17.34 17.38 -9.95
C MET A 342 18.48 16.80 -10.79
N ARG A 343 18.78 15.50 -10.66
CA ARG A 343 19.83 14.84 -11.43
C ARG A 343 19.44 14.69 -12.91
N LEU A 344 18.22 14.24 -13.20
CA LEU A 344 17.70 14.18 -14.57
C LEU A 344 17.81 15.55 -15.27
N LYS A 345 17.49 16.64 -14.56
CA LYS A 345 17.65 18.01 -15.08
C LYS A 345 19.10 18.44 -15.23
N LYS A 346 19.94 18.20 -14.23
CA LYS A 346 21.37 18.57 -14.24
C LYS A 346 22.11 17.93 -15.41
N GLU A 347 21.75 16.70 -15.75
CA GLU A 347 22.36 15.93 -16.83
C GLU A 347 21.68 16.16 -18.18
N ASN A 348 20.74 17.10 -18.27
CA ASN A 348 20.01 17.49 -19.48
C ASN A 348 19.29 16.34 -20.18
N LEU A 349 18.81 15.36 -19.41
CA LEU A 349 18.01 14.26 -19.95
C LEU A 349 16.60 14.74 -20.32
N ARG A 350 15.99 14.06 -21.28
CA ARG A 350 14.56 14.19 -21.60
C ARG A 350 13.69 13.32 -20.69
N ALA A 351 14.27 12.33 -20.02
CA ALA A 351 13.59 11.55 -18.98
C ALA A 351 12.89 12.43 -17.91
N ARG A 352 11.70 12.01 -17.47
CA ARG A 352 10.86 12.75 -16.52
C ARG A 352 10.27 11.82 -15.47
N LEU A 353 10.34 12.20 -14.19
CA LEU A 353 9.55 11.57 -13.14
C LEU A 353 8.07 11.92 -13.36
N ILE A 354 7.19 10.91 -13.44
CA ILE A 354 5.77 11.08 -13.78
C ILE A 354 4.81 10.58 -12.71
N LEU A 355 5.19 9.59 -11.89
CA LEU A 355 4.32 9.07 -10.85
C LEU A 355 5.11 8.63 -9.61
N GLN A 356 4.47 8.75 -8.44
CA GLN A 356 4.90 8.13 -7.20
C GLN A 356 3.74 7.33 -6.60
N VAL A 357 3.97 6.06 -6.29
CA VAL A 357 2.99 5.16 -5.68
C VAL A 357 3.60 4.50 -4.46
N HIS A 358 3.25 4.99 -3.26
CA HIS A 358 3.80 4.47 -2.00
C HIS A 358 5.34 4.53 -1.91
N ASP A 359 6.04 3.45 -2.21
CA ASP A 359 7.50 3.31 -2.23
C ASP A 359 8.07 3.10 -3.64
N GLU A 360 7.22 3.25 -4.66
CA GLU A 360 7.47 3.10 -6.10
C GLU A 360 7.57 4.48 -6.79
N LEU A 361 8.55 4.65 -7.68
CA LEU A 361 8.74 5.82 -8.54
C LEU A 361 8.78 5.40 -10.00
N ILE A 362 8.07 6.15 -10.86
CA ILE A 362 8.02 5.90 -12.30
C ILE A 362 8.58 7.09 -13.06
N VAL A 363 9.56 6.81 -13.91
CA VAL A 363 10.15 7.74 -14.87
C VAL A 363 9.72 7.32 -16.28
N GLU A 364 9.32 8.30 -17.09
CA GLU A 364 9.13 8.13 -18.53
C GLU A 364 10.37 8.71 -19.24
N ALA A 365 11.02 7.92 -20.10
CA ALA A 365 12.26 8.31 -20.76
C ALA A 365 12.23 7.91 -22.24
N PRO A 366 12.83 8.69 -23.16
CA PRO A 366 13.11 8.21 -24.51
C PRO A 366 13.82 6.85 -24.46
N ALA A 367 13.54 5.96 -25.40
CA ALA A 367 14.09 4.60 -25.40
C ALA A 367 15.63 4.60 -25.30
N GLU A 368 16.30 5.55 -25.95
CA GLU A 368 17.74 5.75 -25.91
C GLU A 368 18.30 6.24 -24.56
N GLU A 369 17.45 6.81 -23.69
CA GLU A 369 17.83 7.30 -22.36
C GLU A 369 17.36 6.37 -21.22
N ALA A 370 16.55 5.34 -21.52
CA ALA A 370 15.85 4.54 -20.51
C ALA A 370 16.80 3.81 -19.55
N GLU A 371 17.85 3.16 -20.07
CA GLU A 371 18.87 2.49 -19.25
C GLU A 371 19.62 3.47 -18.32
N TYR A 372 19.90 4.66 -18.84
CA TYR A 372 20.60 5.68 -18.07
C TYR A 372 19.69 6.30 -17.00
N ALA A 373 18.42 6.51 -17.33
CA ALA A 373 17.40 6.92 -16.37
C ALA A 373 17.18 5.86 -15.28
N ALA A 374 17.26 4.56 -15.61
CA ALA A 374 17.17 3.45 -14.67
C ALA A 374 18.34 3.44 -13.68
N ALA A 375 19.56 3.71 -14.15
CA ALA A 375 20.73 3.87 -13.30
C ALA A 375 20.57 5.05 -12.33
N ILE A 376 20.17 6.23 -12.83
CA ILE A 376 19.91 7.42 -12.00
C ILE A 376 18.82 7.13 -10.96
N LEU A 377 17.70 6.54 -11.38
CA LEU A 377 16.58 6.22 -10.49
C LEU A 377 17.03 5.29 -9.36
N THR A 378 17.73 4.22 -9.70
CA THR A 378 18.28 3.25 -8.73
C THR A 378 19.27 3.92 -7.77
N GLU A 379 20.26 4.65 -8.30
CA GLU A 379 21.30 5.29 -7.49
C GLU A 379 20.74 6.34 -6.53
N GLU A 380 19.87 7.23 -7.01
CA GLU A 380 19.32 8.31 -6.17
C GLU A 380 18.33 7.79 -5.13
N MET A 381 17.57 6.73 -5.44
CA MET A 381 16.73 6.05 -4.44
C MET A 381 17.59 5.39 -3.35
N GLN A 382 18.60 4.60 -3.72
CA GLN A 382 19.46 3.92 -2.73
C GLN A 382 20.27 4.91 -1.88
N ASN A 383 20.70 6.02 -2.47
CA ASN A 383 21.52 7.03 -1.80
C ASN A 383 20.71 8.25 -1.31
N ALA A 384 19.38 8.14 -1.25
CA ALA A 384 18.52 9.22 -0.77
C ALA A 384 18.92 9.66 0.64
N VAL A 385 19.26 8.69 1.49
CA VAL A 385 19.63 8.86 2.89
C VAL A 385 20.70 7.85 3.28
N SER A 386 21.50 8.16 4.32
CA SER A 386 22.44 7.20 4.92
C SER A 386 21.86 6.65 6.22
N LEU A 387 21.51 5.36 6.21
CA LEU A 387 20.99 4.63 7.37
C LEU A 387 22.00 3.56 7.81
N LYS A 388 21.70 2.87 8.92
CA LYS A 388 22.53 1.75 9.44
C LYS A 388 22.42 0.49 8.57
N VAL A 389 21.42 0.46 7.69
CA VAL A 389 21.11 -0.59 6.74
C VAL A 389 21.01 0.09 5.37
N ALA A 390 21.61 -0.50 4.34
CA ALA A 390 21.52 0.04 2.99
C ALA A 390 20.08 0.05 2.49
N MET A 391 19.69 1.12 1.79
CA MET A 391 18.44 1.12 1.02
C MET A 391 18.67 0.36 -0.28
N VAL A 392 17.72 -0.48 -0.67
CA VAL A 392 17.80 -1.27 -1.90
C VAL A 392 16.59 -0.90 -2.76
N ALA A 393 16.87 -0.58 -4.02
CA ALA A 393 15.87 -0.36 -5.06
C ALA A 393 16.39 -1.00 -6.35
N LYS A 394 15.49 -1.50 -7.19
CA LYS A 394 15.86 -2.04 -8.49
C LYS A 394 14.93 -1.46 -9.53
N ALA A 395 15.51 -0.88 -10.59
CA ALA A 395 14.76 -0.40 -11.72
C ALA A 395 14.50 -1.52 -12.74
N SER A 396 13.31 -1.49 -13.34
CA SER A 396 12.87 -2.33 -14.44
C SER A 396 12.30 -1.42 -15.55
N ILE A 397 12.38 -1.86 -16.80
CA ILE A 397 12.02 -1.07 -17.99
C ILE A 397 10.93 -1.80 -18.77
N GLY A 398 9.90 -1.09 -19.24
CA GLY A 398 8.84 -1.66 -20.06
C GLY A 398 8.08 -0.63 -20.87
N GLU A 399 7.27 -1.08 -21.83
CA GLU A 399 6.44 -0.21 -22.68
C GLU A 399 5.19 0.30 -21.93
N ASN A 400 4.76 -0.46 -20.92
CA ASN A 400 3.65 -0.14 -20.05
C ASN A 400 3.96 -0.49 -18.59
N TRP A 401 3.14 0.02 -17.68
CA TRP A 401 3.40 -0.08 -16.25
C TRP A 401 3.31 -1.52 -15.71
N LEU A 402 2.63 -2.43 -16.43
CA LEU A 402 2.62 -3.84 -16.04
C LEU A 402 3.95 -4.53 -16.39
N GLU A 403 4.55 -4.19 -17.53
CA GLU A 403 5.81 -4.76 -18.01
C GLU A 403 7.04 -4.17 -17.33
N ALA A 404 6.97 -2.89 -16.94
CA ALA A 404 8.06 -2.21 -16.28
C ALA A 404 8.29 -2.68 -14.83
N LYS A 405 7.54 -3.66 -14.31
CA LYS A 405 7.56 -4.09 -12.91
C LYS A 405 8.40 -5.36 -12.66
#